data_AF-B6WT95-F1
#
_entry.id   AF-B6WT95-F1
#
_cell.length_a   1.000
_cell.length_b   1.000
_cell.length_c   1.000
_cell.angle_alpha   90.00
_cell.angle_beta   90.00
_cell.angle_gamma   90.00
#
_symmetry.space_group_name_H-M   'P 1'
#
loop_
_entity.id
_entity.type
_entity.pdbx_description
1 polymer ?
#
loop_
_entity_poly.entity_id
_entity_poly.type
_entity_poly.pdbx_seq_one_letter_code
_entity_poly.pdbx_strand_id
1 'polypeptide(L)' 'MADTQQTIPQVSGQWGVAYVPCILRTMAEICEAMGVGQKTVKKWVAQGAPIAVEGDGRRKRYSAEMATLQGWRGKKCR' A
#
# COMPACT_ATOMS: atom_id res chain seq x y z
N MET A 1 34.21 39.61 -19.37
CA MET A 1 34.02 38.15 -19.31
C MET A 1 34.23 37.74 -17.86
N ALA A 2 33.16 37.57 -17.10
CA ALA A 2 33.23 37.14 -15.71
C ALA A 2 32.30 35.93 -15.57
N ASP A 3 32.91 34.75 -15.55
CA ASP A 3 32.25 33.46 -15.42
C ASP A 3 31.94 33.26 -13.93
N THR A 4 30.68 33.51 -13.56
CA THR A 4 30.19 33.30 -12.20
C THR A 4 30.02 31.81 -11.98
N GLN A 5 31.07 31.13 -11.50
CA GLN A 5 30.98 29.72 -11.13
C GLN A 5 30.06 29.56 -9.91
N GLN A 6 28.83 29.12 -10.19
CA GLN A 6 27.83 28.81 -9.20
C GLN A 6 28.17 27.44 -8.59
N THR A 7 28.83 27.44 -7.44
CA THR A 7 29.14 26.22 -6.69
C THR A 7 27.84 25.65 -6.14
N ILE A 8 27.36 24.55 -6.73
CA ILE A 8 26.24 23.76 -6.21
C ILE A 8 26.74 23.00 -4.98
N PRO A 9 26.08 23.10 -3.81
CA PRO A 9 26.50 22.37 -2.62
C PRO A 9 26.35 20.86 -2.85
N GLN A 10 27.44 20.13 -2.63
CA GLN A 10 27.50 18.67 -2.71
C GLN A 10 26.68 18.10 -1.55
N VAL A 11 25.46 17.60 -1.80
CA VAL A 11 24.66 16.91 -0.76
C VAL A 11 25.23 15.51 -0.55
N SER A 12 26.12 15.35 0.44
CA SER A 12 26.72 14.08 0.84
C SER A 12 25.78 13.21 1.71
N GLY A 13 24.49 13.16 1.36
CA GLY A 13 23.52 12.27 2.00
C GLY A 13 23.47 10.94 1.27
N GLN A 14 23.50 9.82 1.99
CA GLN A 14 23.16 8.52 1.41
C GLN A 14 21.65 8.50 1.09
N TRP A 15 21.30 8.46 -0.20
CA TRP A 15 19.91 8.32 -0.64
C TRP A 15 19.50 6.85 -0.51
N GLY A 16 18.95 6.49 0.64
CA GLY A 16 18.43 5.15 0.91
C GLY A 16 16.98 5.01 0.46
N VAL A 17 16.66 3.92 -0.25
CA VAL A 17 15.27 3.48 -0.45
C VAL A 17 14.93 2.53 0.69
N ALA A 18 14.04 2.96 1.58
CA ALA A 18 13.52 2.12 2.65
C ALA A 18 12.07 1.75 2.36
N TYR A 19 11.72 0.49 2.57
CA TYR A 19 10.33 0.08 2.59
C TYR A 19 9.73 0.35 3.97
N VAL A 20 8.67 1.15 3.99
CA VAL A 20 7.87 1.41 5.20
C VAL A 20 6.56 0.64 5.05
N PRO A 21 6.28 -0.34 5.92
CA PRO A 21 5.03 -1.10 5.85
C PRO A 21 3.80 -0.20 5.99
N CYS A 22 2.83 -0.35 5.10
CA CYS A 22 1.56 0.37 5.15
C CYS A 22 0.44 -0.60 5.57
N ILE A 23 -0.04 -0.46 6.80
CA ILE A 23 -1.10 -1.29 7.37
C ILE A 23 -2.43 -0.55 7.30
N LEU A 24 -3.32 -1.07 6.47
CA LEU A 24 -4.70 -0.61 6.29
C LEU A 24 -5.56 -1.33 7.33
N ARG A 25 -6.29 -0.60 8.17
CA ARG A 25 -7.02 -1.11 9.35
C ARG A 25 -8.54 -1.06 9.20
N THR A 26 -9.02 -0.46 8.12
CA THR A 26 -10.46 -0.35 7.84
C THR A 26 -10.78 -0.73 6.39
N MET A 27 -12.03 -1.14 6.16
CA MET A 27 -12.53 -1.37 4.79
C MET A 27 -12.40 -0.11 3.93
N ALA A 28 -12.59 1.09 4.51
CA ALA A 28 -12.49 2.35 3.79
C ALA A 28 -11.05 2.60 3.32
N GLU A 29 -10.07 2.45 4.22
CA GLU A 29 -8.64 2.58 3.88
C GLU A 29 -8.21 1.59 2.79
N ILE A 30 -8.71 0.35 2.84
CA ILE A 30 -8.43 -0.64 1.79
C ILE A 30 -9.03 -0.20 0.45
N CYS A 31 -10.28 0.28 0.45
CA CYS A 31 -10.93 0.75 -0.77
C CYS A 31 -10.19 1.94 -1.39
N GLU A 32 -9.79 2.91 -0.56
CA GLU A 32 -9.09 4.12 -0.97
C GLU A 32 -7.69 3.80 -1.50
N ALA A 33 -6.87 3.10 -0.71
CA ALA A 33 -5.50 2.78 -1.07
C ALA A 33 -5.39 1.89 -2.32
N MET A 34 -6.41 1.06 -2.57
CA MET A 34 -6.42 0.12 -3.71
C MET A 34 -7.25 0.61 -4.90
N GLY A 35 -7.99 1.72 -4.76
CA GLY A 35 -8.88 2.25 -5.79
C GLY A 35 -10.03 1.32 -6.17
N VAL A 36 -10.59 0.57 -5.22
CA VAL A 36 -11.66 -0.41 -5.48
C VAL A 36 -12.86 -0.25 -4.54
N GLY A 37 -14.02 -0.75 -4.95
CA GLY A 37 -15.21 -0.77 -4.10
C GLY A 37 -15.24 -1.95 -3.11
N GLN A 38 -16.03 -1.80 -2.04
CA GLN A 38 -16.17 -2.81 -0.96
C GLN A 38 -16.57 -4.20 -1.47
N LYS A 39 -17.41 -4.28 -2.52
CA LYS A 39 -17.82 -5.55 -3.13
C LYS A 39 -16.61 -6.33 -3.67
N THR A 40 -15.66 -5.63 -4.28
CA THR A 40 -14.42 -6.21 -4.81
C THR A 40 -13.53 -6.70 -3.68
N VAL A 41 -13.38 -5.91 -2.61
CA VAL A 41 -12.61 -6.31 -1.42
C VAL A 41 -13.20 -7.57 -0.78
N LYS A 42 -14.52 -7.65 -0.63
CA LYS A 42 -15.20 -8.86 -0.12
C LYS A 42 -14.98 -10.08 -1.02
N LYS A 43 -15.00 -9.89 -2.34
CA LYS A 43 -14.68 -10.95 -3.30
C LYS A 43 -13.23 -11.43 -3.13
N TRP A 44 -12.27 -10.52 -2.92
CA TRP A 44 -10.88 -10.89 -2.67
C TRP A 44 -10.71 -11.69 -1.38
N VAL A 45 -11.38 -11.29 -0.30
CA VAL A 45 -11.41 -12.07 0.95
C VAL A 45 -11.90 -13.50 0.67
N ALA A 46 -13.02 -13.65 -0.04
CA ALA A 46 -13.56 -14.97 -0.40
C ALA A 46 -12.63 -15.80 -1.31
N GLN A 47 -11.71 -15.14 -2.03
CA GLN A 47 -10.69 -15.77 -2.87
C GLN A 47 -9.38 -16.08 -2.14
N GLY A 48 -9.31 -15.84 -0.82
CA GLY A 48 -8.10 -16.07 -0.03
C GLY A 48 -7.05 -14.97 -0.16
N ALA A 49 -7.45 -13.72 -0.39
CA ALA A 49 -6.54 -12.59 -0.31
C ALA A 49 -5.98 -12.43 1.12
N PRO A 50 -4.76 -11.87 1.26
CA PRO A 50 -4.12 -11.61 2.54
C PRO A 50 -4.77 -10.40 3.25
N ILE A 51 -6.05 -10.53 3.56
CA ILE A 51 -6.88 -9.56 4.27
C ILE A 51 -7.38 -10.27 5.53
N ALA A 52 -6.91 -9.84 6.69
CA ALA A 52 -7.42 -10.32 7.96
C ALA A 52 -8.84 -9.76 8.18
N VAL A 53 -9.74 -10.66 8.55
CA VAL A 53 -11.13 -10.32 8.87
C VAL A 53 -11.43 -10.81 10.26
N GLU A 54 -11.63 -9.87 11.19
CA GLU A 54 -11.93 -10.16 12.59
C GLU A 54 -13.36 -9.77 12.94
N GLY A 55 -13.96 -10.46 13.92
CA GLY A 55 -15.27 -10.13 14.47
C GLY A 55 -16.44 -10.81 13.77
N ASP A 56 -17.61 -10.74 14.40
CA ASP A 56 -18.83 -11.41 13.97
C ASP A 56 -19.90 -10.44 13.43
N GLY A 57 -20.68 -10.90 12.46
CA GLY A 57 -21.85 -10.21 11.92
C GLY A 57 -21.54 -8.80 11.41
N ARG A 58 -22.13 -7.79 12.06
CA ARG A 58 -22.01 -6.36 11.68
C ARG A 58 -20.73 -5.71 12.17
N ARG A 59 -19.97 -6.34 13.09
CA ARG A 59 -18.73 -5.78 13.67
C ARG A 59 -17.48 -6.40 13.05
N LYS A 60 -17.50 -6.63 11.73
CA LYS A 60 -16.32 -7.10 11.00
C LYS A 60 -15.30 -5.98 10.82
N ARG A 61 -14.08 -6.23 11.28
CA ARG A 61 -12.91 -5.39 11.02
C ARG A 61 -12.08 -6.02 9.92
N TYR A 62 -11.56 -5.19 9.03
CA TYR A 62 -10.76 -5.61 7.90
C TYR A 62 -9.40 -4.96 8.03
N SER A 63 -8.34 -5.76 7.96
CA SER A 63 -6.98 -5.24 7.92
C SER A 63 -6.15 -5.93 6.86
N ALA A 64 -5.25 -5.18 6.23
CA ALA A 64 -4.37 -5.70 5.19
C ALA A 64 -3.07 -4.91 5.14
N GLU A 65 -1.98 -5.57 4.76
CA GLU A 65 -0.73 -4.90 4.40
C GLU A 65 -0.74 -4.63 2.88
N MET A 66 -0.45 -3.37 2.51
CA MET A 66 -0.63 -2.86 1.15
C MET A 66 0.22 -3.59 0.11
N ALA A 67 1.53 -3.76 0.35
CA ALA A 67 2.45 -4.37 -0.59
C ALA A 67 2.13 -5.87 -0.83
N THR A 68 1.78 -6.59 0.23
CA THR A 68 1.38 -7.99 0.20
C THR A 68 0.07 -8.16 -0.56
N LEU A 69 -0.91 -7.27 -0.32
CA LEU A 69 -2.17 -7.29 -1.04
C LEU A 69 -1.98 -7.00 -2.54
N GLN A 70 -1.13 -6.04 -2.91
CA GLN A 70 -0.79 -5.78 -4.32
C GLN A 70 -0.03 -6.95 -4.95
N GLY A 71 0.90 -7.56 -4.22
CA GLY A 71 1.62 -8.76 -4.67
C GLY A 71 0.68 -9.94 -4.95
N TRP A 72 -0.33 -10.15 -4.10
CA TRP A 72 -1.37 -11.16 -4.33
C TRP A 72 -2.20 -10.86 -5.60
N ARG A 73 -2.59 -9.59 -5.81
CA ARG A 73 -3.33 -9.18 -7.02
C ARG A 73 -2.52 -9.41 -8.30
N GLY A 74 -1.24 -9.06 -8.29
CA GLY A 74 -0.35 -9.26 -9.44
C GLY A 74 -0.19 -10.73 -9.83
N LYS A 75 -0.21 -11.64 -8.86
CA LYS A 75 -0.17 -13.10 -9.10
C LYS A 75 -1.48 -13.65 -9.69
N LYS A 76 -2.62 -13.03 -9.39
CA LYS A 76 -3.95 -13.43 -9.89
C LYS A 76 -4.26 -12.99 -11.32
N CYS A 77 -3.58 -11.96 -11.83
CA CYS A 77 -3.74 -11.47 -13.21
C CYS A 77 -2.80 -12.15 -14.22
N ARG A 78 -2.16 -13.27 -13.85
CA ARG A 78 -1.41 -14.14 -14.77
C ARG A 78 -2.21 -15.40 -15.10
#